data_AF-A0A7X7ABV7-F1
#
_entry.id   AF-A0A7X7ABV7-F1
#
_cell.length_a   1.000
_cell.length_b   1.000
_cell.length_c   1.000
_cell.angle_alpha   90.00
_cell.angle_beta   90.00
_cell.angle_gamma   90.00
#
_symmetry.space_group_name_H-M   'P 1'
#
loop_
_entity.id
_entity.type
_entity.pdbx_description
1 polymer ?
#
loop_
_entity_poly.entity_id
_entity_poly.type
_entity_poly.pdbx_seq_one_letter_code
_entity_poly.pdbx_strand_id
1 'polypeptide(L)'
;MTWFLALESSTSRKHTSIHIKLDNYIPFNEWFVIPYLLWFAYVAITVVYFLFKSKEEFYSYTAFLFVGMTICLIIYTLWPNMQNLRPDLSSLGKDNILIRLISNIYAADTPTNVCPSIHAYNSIGTHIAISKNSKLGSNKLIKFSSFVLCVSICLSTMFIKQHSAFDTLCSIALAI
;
A
#
# COMPACT_ATOMS: atom_id res chain seq x y z
N MET A 1 -0.76 -13.32 7.54
CA MET A 1 -0.73 -12.37 8.67
C MET A 1 0.31 -12.75 9.71
N THR A 2 0.38 -14.01 10.17
CA THR A 2 1.35 -14.48 11.18
C THR A 2 2.81 -14.15 10.84
N TRP A 3 3.24 -14.34 9.58
CA TRP A 3 4.60 -14.02 9.15
C TRP A 3 4.93 -12.51 9.29
N PHE A 4 4.03 -11.64 8.81
CA PHE A 4 4.23 -10.19 8.94
C PHE A 4 4.35 -9.76 10.40
N LEU A 5 3.43 -10.22 11.28
CA LEU A 5 3.49 -9.90 12.71
C LEU A 5 4.78 -10.41 13.38
N ALA A 6 5.31 -11.55 12.96
CA ALA A 6 6.58 -12.06 13.46
C ALA A 6 7.76 -11.15 13.05
N LEU A 7 7.74 -10.61 11.82
CA LEU A 7 8.75 -9.64 11.36
C LEU A 7 8.68 -8.34 12.18
N GLU A 8 7.47 -7.81 12.40
CA GLU A 8 7.24 -6.57 13.17
C GLU A 8 7.69 -6.69 14.64
N SER A 9 7.53 -7.86 15.25
CA SER A 9 7.95 -8.11 16.63
C SER A 9 9.47 -8.23 16.83
N SER A 10 10.25 -8.32 15.75
CA SER A 10 11.69 -8.60 15.81
C SER A 10 12.51 -7.33 16.01
N THR A 11 12.59 -6.86 17.26
CA THR A 11 13.27 -5.60 17.64
C THR A 11 14.80 -5.65 17.60
N SER A 12 15.40 -6.84 17.45
CA SER A 12 16.85 -7.03 17.48
C SER A 12 17.55 -6.92 16.12
N ARG A 13 16.80 -6.71 15.03
CA ARG A 13 17.36 -6.67 13.67
C ARG A 13 17.85 -5.27 13.31
N LYS A 14 19.04 -5.19 12.71
CA LYS A 14 19.53 -3.95 12.09
C LYS A 14 18.78 -3.71 10.78
N HIS A 15 18.00 -2.64 10.72
CA HIS A 15 17.24 -2.26 9.54
C HIS A 15 18.06 -1.34 8.63
N THR A 16 17.94 -1.55 7.32
CA THR A 16 18.45 -0.62 6.32
C THR A 16 17.49 0.54 6.17
N SER A 17 17.96 1.76 6.40
CA SER A 17 17.12 2.96 6.21
C SER A 17 16.91 3.21 4.71
N ILE A 18 15.66 3.31 4.32
CA ILE A 18 15.24 3.68 2.97
C ILE A 18 14.83 5.15 2.98
N HIS A 19 15.50 5.90 2.12
CA HIS A 19 15.23 7.31 1.86
C HIS A 19 15.81 7.67 0.50
N ILE A 20 15.05 8.41 -0.30
CA ILE A 20 15.54 9.01 -1.54
C ILE A 20 15.23 10.50 -1.59
N LYS A 21 15.94 11.24 -2.44
CA LYS A 21 15.80 12.70 -2.56
C LYS A 21 14.35 13.15 -2.83
N LEU A 22 13.55 12.33 -3.52
CA LEU A 22 12.14 12.62 -3.80
C LEU A 22 11.30 12.73 -2.52
N ASP A 23 11.64 11.98 -1.46
CA ASP A 23 10.88 11.97 -0.20
C ASP A 23 10.88 13.34 0.49
N ASN A 24 11.92 14.15 0.26
CA ASN A 24 12.07 15.49 0.81
C ASN A 24 11.07 16.49 0.20
N TYR A 25 10.57 16.21 -1.01
CA TYR A 25 9.60 17.09 -1.69
C TYR A 25 8.15 16.68 -1.44
N ILE A 26 7.92 15.55 -0.77
CA ILE A 26 6.58 15.07 -0.43
C ILE A 26 6.26 15.55 0.98
N PRO A 27 5.38 16.55 1.18
CA PRO A 27 4.99 16.98 2.51
C PRO A 27 4.12 15.92 3.20
N PHE A 28 4.05 15.95 4.53
CA PHE A 28 2.99 15.22 5.23
C PHE A 28 1.63 15.85 4.92
N ASN A 29 0.61 15.05 4.64
CA ASN A 29 -0.75 15.53 4.41
C ASN A 29 -1.78 14.54 4.96
N GLU A 30 -2.51 14.96 6.01
CA GLU A 30 -3.44 14.07 6.71
C GLU A 30 -4.67 13.65 5.89
N TRP A 31 -5.07 14.42 4.87
CA TRP A 31 -6.22 14.10 4.02
C TRP A 31 -6.04 12.78 3.27
N PHE A 32 -4.79 12.40 3.02
CA PHE A 32 -4.46 11.16 2.33
C PHE A 32 -4.69 9.90 3.17
N VAL A 33 -5.02 10.02 4.47
CA VAL A 33 -5.49 8.84 5.22
C VAL A 33 -6.77 8.25 4.63
N ILE A 34 -7.59 9.07 3.96
CA ILE A 34 -8.85 8.62 3.34
C ILE A 34 -8.58 7.62 2.21
N PRO A 35 -7.84 7.98 1.13
CA PRO A 35 -7.50 7.01 0.10
C PRO A 35 -6.70 5.83 0.64
N TYR A 36 -5.83 6.04 1.64
CA TYR A 36 -5.11 4.95 2.30
C TYR A 36 -6.07 3.89 2.88
N LEU A 37 -7.11 4.31 3.61
CA LEU A 37 -8.10 3.39 4.18
C LEU A 37 -9.04 2.80 3.13
N LEU A 38 -9.34 3.52 2.04
CA LEU A 38 -10.12 3.00 0.92
C LEU A 38 -9.45 1.81 0.22
N TRP A 39 -8.14 1.62 0.40
CA TRP A 39 -7.42 0.45 -0.10
C TRP A 39 -8.08 -0.88 0.29
N PHE A 40 -8.52 -1.02 1.54
CA PHE A 40 -9.18 -2.25 2.02
C PHE A 40 -10.45 -2.54 1.22
N ALA A 41 -11.30 -1.52 1.05
CA ALA A 41 -12.53 -1.64 0.27
C ALA A 41 -12.23 -1.92 -1.20
N TYR A 42 -11.23 -1.24 -1.77
CA TYR A 42 -10.86 -1.37 -3.17
C TYR A 42 -10.44 -2.81 -3.51
N VAL A 43 -9.53 -3.38 -2.73
CA VAL A 43 -9.08 -4.77 -2.92
C VAL A 43 -10.23 -5.75 -2.63
N ALA A 44 -10.91 -5.61 -1.49
CA ALA A 44 -11.94 -6.56 -1.07
C ALA A 44 -13.14 -6.60 -2.04
N ILE A 45 -13.62 -5.45 -2.49
CA ILE A 45 -14.73 -5.37 -3.46
C ILE A 45 -14.34 -6.04 -4.77
N THR A 46 -13.11 -5.83 -5.27
CA THR A 46 -12.66 -6.48 -6.51
C THR A 46 -12.53 -7.99 -6.35
N VAL A 47 -12.00 -8.47 -5.21
CA VAL A 47 -11.97 -9.91 -4.89
C VAL A 47 -13.38 -10.50 -4.90
N VAL A 48 -14.31 -9.88 -4.17
CA VAL A 48 -15.71 -10.32 -4.07
C VAL A 48 -16.40 -10.28 -5.43
N TYR A 49 -16.17 -9.23 -6.22
CA TYR A 49 -16.73 -9.11 -7.56
C TYR A 49 -16.29 -10.27 -8.45
N PHE A 50 -14.99 -10.55 -8.53
CA PHE A 50 -14.51 -11.66 -9.36
C PHE A 50 -14.95 -13.02 -8.80
N LEU A 51 -15.00 -13.20 -7.48
CA LEU A 51 -15.50 -14.44 -6.87
C LEU A 51 -16.89 -14.82 -7.40
N PHE A 52 -17.79 -13.84 -7.54
CA PHE A 52 -19.16 -14.07 -8.01
C PHE A 52 -19.36 -13.95 -9.52
N LYS A 53 -18.43 -13.31 -10.26
CA LYS A 53 -18.61 -13.03 -11.69
C LYS A 53 -17.69 -13.82 -12.61
N SER A 54 -16.52 -14.24 -12.14
CA SER A 54 -15.53 -14.95 -12.96
C SER A 54 -14.52 -15.70 -12.09
N LYS A 55 -14.66 -17.04 -12.02
CA LYS A 55 -13.72 -17.89 -11.26
C LYS A 55 -12.29 -17.75 -11.75
N GLU A 56 -12.08 -17.68 -13.06
CA GLU A 56 -10.75 -17.55 -13.66
C GLU A 56 -10.07 -16.23 -13.28
N GLU A 57 -10.78 -15.11 -13.39
CA GLU A 57 -10.25 -13.81 -12.98
C GLU A 57 -10.04 -13.74 -11.46
N PHE A 58 -10.92 -14.39 -10.69
CA PHE A 58 -10.75 -14.52 -9.25
C PHE A 58 -9.45 -15.24 -8.90
N TYR A 59 -9.20 -16.42 -9.47
CA TYR A 59 -7.97 -17.17 -9.22
C TYR A 59 -6.73 -16.40 -9.68
N SER A 60 -6.77 -15.81 -10.87
CA SER A 60 -5.64 -15.06 -11.41
C SER A 60 -5.32 -13.82 -10.56
N TYR A 61 -6.33 -13.06 -10.17
CA TYR A 61 -6.16 -11.85 -9.35
C TYR A 61 -5.72 -12.19 -7.93
N THR A 62 -6.36 -13.16 -7.28
CA THR A 62 -5.96 -13.57 -5.92
C THR A 62 -4.56 -14.18 -5.91
N ALA A 63 -4.20 -15.00 -6.91
CA ALA A 63 -2.84 -15.51 -7.06
C ALA A 63 -1.83 -14.36 -7.19
N PHE A 64 -2.12 -13.34 -8.00
CA PHE A 64 -1.29 -12.14 -8.10
C PHE A 64 -1.08 -11.48 -6.72
N LEU A 65 -2.17 -11.20 -5.99
CA LEU A 65 -2.08 -10.60 -4.64
C LEU A 65 -1.21 -11.43 -3.70
N PHE A 66 -1.45 -12.75 -3.62
CA PHE A 66 -0.73 -13.63 -2.70
C PHE A 66 0.75 -13.78 -3.09
N VAL A 67 1.06 -13.90 -4.38
CA VAL A 67 2.44 -14.03 -4.86
C VAL A 67 3.24 -12.78 -4.52
N GLY A 68 2.73 -11.59 -4.85
CA GLY A 68 3.45 -10.35 -4.56
C GLY A 68 3.60 -10.09 -3.06
N MET A 69 2.56 -10.33 -2.26
CA MET A 69 2.68 -10.23 -0.80
C MET A 69 3.72 -11.23 -0.25
N THR A 70 3.77 -12.45 -0.78
CA THR A 70 4.77 -13.45 -0.38
C THR A 70 6.18 -12.99 -0.75
N ILE A 71 6.39 -12.45 -1.95
CA ILE A 71 7.67 -11.89 -2.37
C ILE A 71 8.09 -10.74 -1.44
N CYS A 72 7.18 -9.83 -1.10
CA CYS A 72 7.44 -8.76 -0.14
C CYS A 72 7.92 -9.33 1.21
N LEU A 73 7.21 -10.32 1.77
CA LEU A 73 7.58 -10.95 3.04
C LEU A 73 8.94 -11.66 2.98
N ILE A 74 9.29 -12.29 1.85
CA ILE A 74 10.61 -12.86 1.62
C ILE A 74 11.68 -11.75 1.64
N ILE A 75 11.46 -10.65 0.91
CA ILE A 75 12.38 -9.52 0.87
C ILE A 75 12.56 -8.93 2.27
N TYR A 76 11.48 -8.67 3.01
CA TYR A 76 11.56 -8.15 4.39
C TYR A 76 12.33 -9.09 5.31
N THR A 77 12.22 -10.40 5.11
CA THR A 77 12.93 -11.41 5.89
C THR A 77 14.43 -11.38 5.62
N LEU A 78 14.84 -11.28 4.35
CA LEU A 78 16.25 -11.32 3.92
C LEU A 78 16.94 -9.95 4.02
N TRP A 79 16.17 -8.89 3.85
CA TRP A 79 16.62 -7.50 3.89
C TRP A 79 15.64 -6.66 4.75
N PRO A 80 15.78 -6.75 6.09
CA PRO A 80 15.05 -5.89 7.00
C PRO A 80 15.35 -4.43 6.67
N ASN A 81 14.30 -3.68 6.36
CA ASN A 81 14.40 -2.28 5.94
C ASN A 81 13.39 -1.42 6.70
N MET A 82 13.62 -0.11 6.74
CA MET A 82 12.74 0.82 7.45
C MET A 82 12.78 2.20 6.81
N GLN A 83 11.79 3.04 7.11
CA GLN A 83 11.79 4.46 6.76
C GLN A 83 11.76 5.35 8.01
N ASN A 84 12.32 6.55 7.91
CA ASN A 84 12.37 7.53 9.01
C ASN A 84 11.71 8.85 8.58
N LEU A 85 10.51 8.77 8.02
CA LEU A 85 9.80 9.87 7.38
C LEU A 85 8.62 10.40 8.21
N ARG A 86 8.15 9.62 9.20
CA ARG A 86 6.98 9.98 10.03
C ARG A 86 7.27 11.24 10.83
N PRO A 87 6.41 12.28 10.76
CA PRO A 87 6.56 13.46 11.60
C PRO A 87 6.13 13.17 13.04
N ASP A 88 6.59 13.99 13.97
CA ASP A 88 6.01 14.04 15.31
C ASP A 88 4.60 14.65 15.22
N LEU A 89 3.57 13.81 15.32
CA LEU A 89 2.17 14.23 15.22
C LEU A 89 1.79 15.23 16.32
N SER A 90 2.45 15.20 17.49
CA SER A 90 2.16 16.13 18.59
C SER A 90 2.66 17.55 18.30
N SER A 91 3.68 17.68 17.45
CA SER A 91 4.26 18.95 17.03
C SER A 91 3.43 19.70 15.97
N LEU A 92 2.39 19.07 15.40
CA LEU A 92 1.61 19.64 14.30
C LEU A 92 0.66 20.78 14.72
N GLY A 93 0.47 21.00 16.02
CA GLY A 93 -0.41 22.04 16.56
C GLY A 93 -1.90 21.85 16.24
N LYS A 94 -2.30 20.65 15.82
CA LYS A 94 -3.68 20.27 15.48
C LYS A 94 -3.97 18.82 15.84
N ASP A 95 -5.16 18.58 16.36
CA ASP A 95 -5.68 17.25 16.68
C ASP A 95 -7.08 17.11 16.10
N ASN A 96 -7.16 16.47 14.93
CA ASN A 96 -8.41 16.19 14.23
C ASN A 96 -8.56 14.68 14.01
N ILE A 97 -9.74 14.25 13.57
CA ILE A 97 -10.04 12.82 13.35
C ILE A 97 -9.04 12.15 12.40
N LEU A 98 -8.54 12.87 11.39
CA LEU A 98 -7.58 12.33 10.43
C LEU A 98 -6.21 12.08 11.08
N ILE A 99 -5.74 13.02 11.91
CA ILE A 99 -4.51 12.83 12.69
C ILE A 99 -4.63 11.66 13.66
N ARG A 100 -5.78 11.50 14.32
CA ARG A 100 -6.04 10.35 15.20
C ARG A 100 -6.04 9.03 14.46
N LEU A 101 -6.64 8.99 13.26
CA LEU A 101 -6.60 7.81 12.39
C LEU A 101 -5.15 7.47 12.01
N ILE A 102 -4.35 8.46 11.61
CA ILE A 102 -2.94 8.27 11.27
C ILE A 102 -2.14 7.80 12.49
N SER A 103 -2.39 8.36 13.66
CA SER A 103 -1.77 7.91 14.91
C SER A 103 -2.06 6.45 15.21
N ASN A 104 -3.30 6.00 14.99
CA ASN A 104 -3.66 4.59 15.16
C ASN A 104 -2.95 3.70 14.14
N ILE A 105 -2.83 4.15 12.88
CA ILE A 105 -2.07 3.42 11.85
C ILE A 105 -0.60 3.34 12.26
N TYR A 106 0.02 4.43 12.72
CA TYR A 106 1.42 4.44 13.15
C TYR A 106 1.69 3.56 14.37
N ALA A 107 0.70 3.40 15.25
CA ALA A 107 0.80 2.53 16.42
C ALA A 107 0.63 1.04 16.06
N ALA A 108 -0.20 0.74 15.06
CA ALA A 108 -0.48 -0.63 14.63
C ALA A 108 0.52 -1.17 13.61
N ASP A 109 1.14 -0.29 12.82
CA ASP A 109 2.06 -0.61 11.73
C ASP A 109 3.37 0.14 11.96
N THR A 110 4.48 -0.57 12.18
CA THR A 110 5.76 0.08 12.45
C THR A 110 6.34 0.65 11.15
N PRO A 111 7.34 1.55 11.18
CA PRO A 111 7.95 2.05 9.94
C PRO A 111 8.97 1.05 9.34
N THR A 112 8.87 -0.25 9.67
CA THR A 112 9.79 -1.30 9.23
C THR A 112 9.14 -2.20 8.19
N ASN A 113 9.94 -2.99 7.47
CA ASN A 113 9.50 -3.95 6.46
C ASN A 113 8.63 -3.29 5.37
N VAL A 114 9.10 -2.16 4.84
CA VAL A 114 8.30 -1.26 4.00
C VAL A 114 8.55 -1.42 2.49
N CYS A 115 9.70 -1.91 2.05
CA CYS A 115 10.05 -2.02 0.62
C CYS A 115 10.09 -3.46 0.11
N PRO A 116 9.29 -3.82 -0.92
CA PRO A 116 8.33 -2.98 -1.66
C PRO A 116 7.04 -2.68 -0.90
N SER A 117 6.30 -1.63 -1.26
CA SER A 117 4.99 -1.33 -0.67
C SER A 117 3.87 -2.29 -1.13
N ILE A 118 3.33 -3.08 -0.20
CA ILE A 118 2.19 -3.98 -0.46
C ILE A 118 0.93 -3.19 -0.87
N HIS A 119 0.68 -2.04 -0.24
CA HIS A 119 -0.46 -1.17 -0.59
C HIS A 119 -0.40 -0.72 -2.05
N ALA A 120 0.77 -0.27 -2.50
CA ALA A 120 0.98 0.15 -3.89
C ALA A 120 0.86 -1.04 -4.86
N TYR A 121 1.54 -2.15 -4.56
CA TYR A 121 1.51 -3.36 -5.38
C TYR A 121 0.08 -3.88 -5.59
N ASN A 122 -0.67 -4.05 -4.49
CA ASN A 122 -2.04 -4.55 -4.54
C ASN A 122 -2.96 -3.56 -5.27
N SER A 123 -2.77 -2.24 -5.12
CA SER A 123 -3.56 -1.23 -5.84
C SER A 123 -3.35 -1.30 -7.35
N ILE A 124 -2.10 -1.44 -7.79
CA ILE A 124 -1.72 -1.57 -9.20
C ILE A 124 -2.32 -2.86 -9.77
N GLY A 125 -2.13 -4.00 -9.08
CA GLY A 125 -2.73 -5.27 -9.46
C GLY A 125 -4.26 -5.22 -9.58
N THR A 126 -4.91 -4.54 -8.64
CA THR A 126 -6.36 -4.33 -8.66
C THR A 126 -6.81 -3.53 -9.87
N HIS A 127 -6.10 -2.44 -10.19
CA HIS A 127 -6.41 -1.64 -11.37
C HIS A 127 -6.17 -2.41 -12.68
N ILE A 128 -5.09 -3.19 -12.76
CA ILE A 128 -4.81 -4.05 -13.92
C ILE A 128 -5.93 -5.08 -14.10
N ALA A 129 -6.36 -5.74 -13.03
CA ALA A 129 -7.42 -6.75 -13.09
C ALA A 129 -8.77 -6.14 -13.52
N ILE A 130 -9.14 -4.98 -12.97
CA ILE A 130 -10.33 -4.22 -13.39
C ILE A 130 -10.23 -3.82 -14.87
N SER A 131 -9.07 -3.33 -15.30
CA SER A 131 -8.85 -2.85 -16.66
C SER A 131 -8.85 -3.95 -17.72
N LYS A 132 -8.42 -5.16 -17.35
CA LYS A 132 -8.41 -6.34 -18.23
C LYS A 132 -9.76 -7.06 -18.29
N ASN A 133 -10.62 -6.88 -17.27
CA ASN A 133 -11.96 -7.46 -17.29
C ASN A 133 -12.81 -6.87 -18.43
N SER A 134 -13.48 -7.74 -19.18
CA SER A 134 -14.25 -7.35 -20.37
C SER A 134 -15.41 -6.39 -20.08
N LYS A 135 -16.05 -6.49 -18.91
CA LYS A 135 -17.20 -5.66 -18.52
C LYS A 135 -16.79 -4.39 -17.78
N LEU A 136 -15.87 -4.50 -16.82
CA LEU A 136 -15.41 -3.36 -16.03
C LEU A 136 -14.46 -2.47 -16.84
N GLY A 137 -13.55 -3.09 -17.61
CA GLY A 137 -12.55 -2.39 -18.42
C GLY A 137 -13.15 -1.66 -19.64
N SER A 138 -14.29 -2.13 -20.16
CA SER A 138 -15.04 -1.43 -21.22
C SER A 138 -15.83 -0.23 -20.70
N ASN A 139 -16.16 -0.19 -19.40
CA ASN A 139 -16.76 0.97 -18.77
C ASN A 139 -15.68 2.01 -18.43
N LYS A 140 -15.58 3.06 -19.26
CA LYS A 140 -14.59 4.13 -19.12
C LYS A 140 -14.64 4.81 -17.75
N LEU A 141 -15.81 5.00 -17.17
CA LEU A 141 -15.95 5.64 -15.86
C LEU A 141 -15.37 4.76 -14.74
N ILE A 142 -15.68 3.45 -14.75
CA ILE A 142 -15.13 2.50 -13.77
C ILE A 142 -13.61 2.43 -13.91
N LYS A 143 -13.11 2.25 -15.14
CA LYS A 143 -11.68 2.16 -15.41
C LYS A 143 -10.94 3.42 -14.96
N PHE A 144 -11.46 4.60 -15.30
CA PHE A 144 -10.87 5.88 -14.89
C PHE A 144 -10.92 6.09 -13.37
N SER A 145 -12.06 5.82 -12.73
CA SER A 145 -12.20 5.95 -11.27
C SER A 145 -11.26 5.00 -10.53
N SER A 146 -11.11 3.77 -11.02
CA SER A 146 -10.15 2.78 -10.52
C SER A 146 -8.70 3.25 -10.69
N PHE A 147 -8.36 3.87 -11.82
CA PHE A 147 -7.03 4.44 -12.03
C PHE A 147 -6.74 5.58 -11.05
N VAL A 148 -7.66 6.53 -10.91
CA VAL A 148 -7.54 7.66 -9.98
C VAL A 148 -7.40 7.16 -8.54
N LEU A 149 -8.20 6.18 -8.13
CA LEU A 149 -8.11 5.59 -6.80
C LEU A 149 -6.78 4.85 -6.59
N CYS A 150 -6.33 4.07 -7.57
CA CYS A 150 -5.03 3.40 -7.53
C CYS A 150 -3.89 4.41 -7.32
N VAL A 151 -3.84 5.47 -8.12
CA VAL A 151 -2.83 6.53 -7.99
C VAL A 151 -2.96 7.22 -6.64
N SER A 152 -4.19 7.51 -6.19
CA SER A 152 -4.44 8.16 -4.89
C SER A 152 -3.96 7.30 -3.73
N ILE A 153 -4.12 5.97 -3.79
CA ILE A 153 -3.60 5.05 -2.77
C ILE A 153 -2.07 5.05 -2.80
N CYS A 154 -1.44 4.94 -3.96
CA CYS A 154 0.03 5.01 -4.06
C CYS A 154 0.59 6.34 -3.55
N LEU A 155 -0.06 7.46 -3.84
CA LEU A 155 0.32 8.75 -3.28
C LEU A 155 0.09 8.79 -1.77
N SER A 156 -1.00 8.19 -1.30
CA SER A 156 -1.37 8.23 0.12
C SER A 156 -0.31 7.64 1.02
N THR A 157 0.29 6.51 0.63
CA THR A 157 1.33 5.85 1.41
C THR A 157 2.52 6.77 1.67
N MET A 158 2.85 7.67 0.73
CA MET A 158 3.94 8.63 0.85
C MET A 158 3.52 9.88 1.63
N PHE A 159 2.32 10.42 1.37
CA PHE A 159 1.80 11.61 2.05
C PHE A 159 1.50 11.37 3.53
N ILE A 160 1.04 10.17 3.90
CA ILE A 160 0.91 9.77 5.31
C ILE A 160 2.19 9.13 5.86
N LYS A 161 3.32 9.25 5.15
CA LYS A 161 4.65 8.85 5.62
C LYS A 161 4.72 7.40 6.12
N GLN A 162 3.99 6.52 5.45
CA GLN A 162 4.11 5.07 5.63
C GLN A 162 5.25 4.50 4.79
N HIS A 163 5.42 5.00 3.57
CA HIS A 163 6.40 4.51 2.62
C HIS A 163 7.26 5.64 2.05
N SER A 164 8.51 5.29 1.72
CA SER A 164 9.32 6.08 0.80
C SER A 164 8.77 5.96 -0.62
N ALA A 165 9.04 6.96 -1.46
CA ALA A 165 8.80 6.86 -2.89
C ALA A 165 9.59 5.70 -3.53
N PHE A 166 10.74 5.32 -2.95
CA PHE A 166 11.49 4.15 -3.38
C PHE A 166 10.65 2.86 -3.26
N ASP A 167 9.96 2.67 -2.14
CA ASP A 167 9.13 1.49 -1.89
C ASP A 167 8.03 1.34 -2.95
N THR A 168 7.45 2.48 -3.37
CA THR A 168 6.41 2.53 -4.41
C THR A 168 6.98 2.22 -5.78
N LEU A 169 8.18 2.72 -6.12
CA LEU A 169 8.87 2.40 -7.37
C LEU A 169 9.20 0.91 -7.46
N CYS A 170 9.68 0.30 -6.37
CA CYS A 170 9.91 -1.14 -6.30
C CYS A 170 8.60 -1.94 -6.46
N SER A 171 7.49 -1.45 -5.91
CA SER A 171 6.18 -2.10 -6.11
C SER A 171 5.69 -2.03 -7.55
N ILE A 172 5.92 -0.91 -8.24
CA ILE A 172 5.61 -0.77 -9.67
C ILE A 172 6.42 -1.79 -10.47
N ALA A 173 7.73 -1.89 -10.19
CA ALA A 173 8.61 -2.85 -10.86
C ALA A 173 8.20 -4.31 -10.58
N LEU A 174 7.69 -4.61 -9.39
CA LEU A 174 7.20 -5.94 -9.04
C LEU A 174 5.82 -6.27 -9.66
N ALA A 175 5.00 -5.26 -9.93
CA ALA A 175 3.61 -5.44 -10.35
C ALA A 175 3.42 -5.59 -11.87
N ILE A 176 4.39 -5.14 -12.67
CA ILE A 176 4.35 -5.13 -14.14
C ILE A 176 5.16 -6.31 -14.68
#